data_AF-A0A920MGS9-F1
#
_entry.id   AF-A0A920MGS9-F1
#
_cell.length_a   1.000
_cell.length_b   1.000
_cell.length_c   1.000
_cell.angle_alpha   90.00
_cell.angle_beta   90.00
_cell.angle_gamma   90.00
#
_symmetry.space_group_name_H-M   'P 1'
#
loop_
_entity.id
_entity.type
_entity.pdbx_description
1 polymer ?
#
loop_
_entity_poly.entity_id
_entity_poly.type
_entity_poly.pdbx_seq_one_letter_code
_entity_poly.pdbx_strand_id
1 'polypeptide(L)'
;MAEINSLIAQLWYTRDTRSSKPNPLDEVKSLIFYLDILYRNVYNDLISDQDITNGSSNFNISFGSWVGADKDGNPYVTTKVTKEALKIYSNQIISIYKKKNY
;
A
#
# COMPACT_ATOMS: atom_id res chain seq x y z
N MET A 1 -1.37 7.00 -29.88
CA MET A 1 -1.64 8.45 -29.68
C MET A 1 -2.99 8.72 -29.02
N ALA A 2 -4.10 8.15 -29.50
CA ALA A 2 -5.43 8.39 -28.91
C ALA A 2 -5.55 7.97 -27.43
N GLU A 3 -4.97 6.83 -27.06
CA GLU A 3 -4.98 6.33 -25.67
C GLU A 3 -4.19 7.22 -24.70
N ILE A 4 -2.98 7.64 -25.08
CA ILE A 4 -2.16 8.57 -24.30
C ILE A 4 -2.91 9.88 -24.07
N ASN A 5 -3.53 10.44 -25.11
CA ASN A 5 -4.32 11.67 -24.99
C ASN A 5 -5.53 11.48 -24.06
N SER A 6 -6.16 10.31 -24.09
CA SER A 6 -7.25 9.95 -23.17
C SER A 6 -6.77 9.88 -21.72
N LEU A 7 -5.63 9.24 -21.44
CA LEU A 7 -5.06 9.17 -20.09
C LEU A 7 -4.64 10.55 -19.57
N ILE A 8 -4.03 11.39 -20.41
CA ILE A 8 -3.68 12.77 -20.06
C ILE A 8 -4.95 13.56 -19.73
N ALA A 9 -6.01 13.42 -20.53
CA ALA A 9 -7.28 14.07 -20.25
C ALA A 9 -7.90 13.59 -18.93
N GLN A 10 -7.86 12.28 -18.65
CA GLN A 10 -8.37 11.73 -17.38
C GLN A 10 -7.61 12.30 -16.18
N LEU A 11 -6.29 12.38 -16.24
CA LEU A 11 -5.49 13.02 -15.20
C LEU A 11 -5.83 14.51 -15.06
N TRP A 12 -6.01 15.23 -16.17
CA TRP A 12 -6.38 16.65 -16.16
C TRP A 12 -7.77 16.91 -15.56
N TYR A 13 -8.75 16.06 -15.84
CA TYR A 13 -10.11 16.19 -15.30
C TYR A 13 -10.26 15.65 -13.88
N THR A 14 -9.34 14.81 -13.42
CA THR A 14 -9.34 14.29 -12.05
C THR A 14 -8.69 15.32 -11.13
N ARG A 15 -9.43 15.78 -10.12
CA ARG A 15 -8.89 16.72 -9.15
C ARG A 15 -7.88 16.00 -8.25
N ASP A 16 -6.61 16.38 -8.36
CA ASP A 16 -5.52 15.77 -7.59
C ASP A 16 -5.51 16.23 -6.12
N THR A 17 -6.02 17.44 -5.85
CA THR A 17 -6.09 17.98 -4.49
C THR A 17 -7.41 17.63 -3.80
N ARG A 18 -7.33 17.02 -2.62
CA ARG A 18 -8.51 16.80 -1.78
C ARG A 18 -9.05 18.13 -1.27
N SER A 19 -10.39 18.25 -1.26
CA SER A 19 -11.05 19.47 -0.76
C SER A 19 -11.08 19.54 0.77
N SER A 20 -10.80 18.43 1.45
CA SER A 20 -10.71 18.32 2.91
C SER A 20 -9.47 17.51 3.30
N LYS A 21 -8.98 17.75 4.53
CA LYS A 21 -7.89 16.97 5.11
C LYS A 21 -8.33 15.50 5.21
N PRO A 22 -7.53 14.54 4.72
CA PRO A 22 -7.85 13.12 4.87
C PRO A 22 -7.93 12.75 6.35
N ASN A 23 -8.86 11.86 6.69
CA ASN A 23 -8.81 11.22 8.00
C ASN A 23 -7.80 10.06 7.97
N PRO A 24 -7.33 9.57 9.13
CA PRO A 24 -6.33 8.50 9.17
C PRO A 24 -6.72 7.22 8.41
N LEU A 25 -8.01 6.87 8.33
CA LEU A 25 -8.44 5.68 7.56
C LEU A 25 -8.38 5.90 6.05
N ASP A 26 -8.46 7.14 5.58
CA ASP A 26 -8.26 7.44 4.17
C ASP A 26 -6.79 7.27 3.76
N GLU A 27 -5.86 7.58 4.66
CA GLU A 27 -4.43 7.31 4.48
C GLU A 27 -4.16 5.81 4.46
N VAL A 28 -4.76 5.04 5.39
CA VAL A 28 -4.70 3.57 5.40
C VAL A 28 -5.16 3.00 4.06
N LYS A 29 -6.29 3.45 3.53
CA LYS A 29 -6.82 2.99 2.23
C LYS A 29 -5.89 3.34 1.07
N SER A 30 -5.23 4.50 1.13
CA SER A 30 -4.24 4.88 0.12
C SER A 30 -3.02 3.95 0.18
N LEU A 31 -2.59 3.56 1.38
CA LEU A 31 -1.50 2.62 1.56
C LEU A 31 -1.81 1.22 1.01
N ILE A 32 -3.08 0.78 1.05
CA ILE A 32 -3.49 -0.53 0.51
C ILE A 32 -3.10 -0.71 -0.96
N PHE A 33 -3.19 0.35 -1.77
CA PHE A 33 -2.76 0.33 -3.17
C PHE A 33 -1.26 -0.02 -3.29
N TYR A 34 -0.41 0.62 -2.48
CA TYR A 34 1.03 0.35 -2.48
C TYR A 34 1.37 -1.04 -1.91
N LEU A 35 0.66 -1.51 -0.89
CA LEU A 35 0.84 -2.88 -0.38
C LEU A 35 0.55 -3.94 -1.45
N ASP A 36 -0.45 -3.70 -2.30
CA ASP A 36 -0.74 -4.60 -3.44
C ASP A 36 0.45 -4.67 -4.40
N ILE A 37 1.03 -3.52 -4.79
CA ILE A 37 2.22 -3.46 -5.65
C ILE A 37 3.42 -4.14 -4.99
N LEU A 38 3.67 -3.84 -3.71
CA LEU A 38 4.81 -4.36 -2.97
C LEU A 38 4.79 -5.88 -2.90
N TYR A 39 3.66 -6.49 -2.52
CA TYR A 39 3.60 -7.94 -2.32
C TYR A 39 3.32 -8.75 -3.58
N ARG A 40 2.72 -8.15 -4.62
CA ARG A 40 2.52 -8.84 -5.91
C ARG A 40 3.76 -8.83 -6.78
N ASN A 41 4.43 -7.68 -6.87
CA ASN A 41 5.48 -7.47 -7.86
C ASN A 41 6.83 -7.39 -7.14
N VAL A 42 7.04 -6.31 -6.38
CA VAL A 42 8.36 -5.92 -5.87
C VAL A 42 8.98 -6.98 -4.95
N TYR A 43 8.21 -7.59 -4.06
CA TYR A 43 8.73 -8.56 -3.11
C TYR A 43 9.36 -9.77 -3.80
N ASN A 44 8.71 -10.30 -4.85
CA ASN A 44 9.24 -11.46 -5.57
C ASN A 44 10.51 -11.08 -6.34
N ASP A 45 10.52 -9.88 -6.96
CA ASP A 45 11.70 -9.37 -7.67
C ASP A 45 12.90 -9.28 -6.71
N LEU A 46 12.71 -8.66 -5.53
CA LEU A 46 13.76 -8.49 -4.51
C LEU A 46 14.34 -9.81 -3.99
N ILE A 47 13.50 -10.82 -3.72
CA ILE A 47 13.99 -12.11 -3.21
C ILE A 47 14.62 -12.99 -4.30
N SER A 48 14.35 -12.70 -5.57
CA SER A 48 14.91 -13.43 -6.72
C SER A 48 16.21 -12.84 -7.24
N ASP A 49 16.48 -11.58 -6.90
CA ASP A 49 17.66 -10.83 -7.33
C ASP A 49 18.91 -11.28 -6.56
N GLN A 50 19.89 -11.81 -7.28
CA GLN A 50 21.13 -12.33 -6.69
C GLN A 50 22.06 -11.23 -6.16
N ASP A 51 22.03 -10.04 -6.76
CA ASP A 51 22.83 -8.91 -6.35
C ASP A 51 22.29 -8.33 -5.03
N ILE A 52 20.97 -8.36 -4.84
CA ILE A 52 20.33 -7.93 -3.59
C ILE A 52 20.47 -8.98 -2.48
N THR A 53 20.25 -10.25 -2.81
CA THR A 53 20.30 -11.34 -1.82
C THR A 53 21.72 -11.76 -1.47
N ASN A 54 22.74 -11.32 -2.22
CA ASN A 54 24.12 -11.80 -2.13
C ASN A 54 24.21 -13.34 -2.21
N GLY A 55 23.32 -13.97 -2.98
CA GLY A 55 23.22 -15.43 -3.09
C GLY A 55 22.74 -16.15 -1.82
N SER A 56 22.24 -15.42 -0.82
CA SER A 56 21.71 -16.01 0.41
C SER A 56 20.39 -16.73 0.16
N SER A 57 20.35 -18.02 0.46
CA SER A 57 19.12 -18.83 0.39
C SER A 57 18.06 -18.45 1.45
N ASN A 58 18.45 -17.68 2.47
CA ASN A 58 17.59 -17.30 3.60
C ASN A 58 17.30 -15.79 3.65
N PHE A 59 17.43 -15.08 2.52
CA PHE A 59 17.10 -13.66 2.48
C PHE A 59 15.61 -13.44 2.79
N ASN A 60 15.32 -12.60 3.78
CA ASN A 60 13.96 -12.25 4.17
C ASN A 60 13.87 -10.75 4.44
N ILE A 61 12.83 -10.13 3.90
CA ILE A 61 12.53 -8.71 4.10
C ILE A 61 11.10 -8.57 4.61
N SER A 62 10.90 -7.66 5.55
CA SER A 62 9.57 -7.34 6.07
C SER A 62 9.25 -5.86 5.86
N PHE A 63 7.99 -5.58 5.56
CA PHE A 63 7.50 -4.22 5.42
C PHE A 63 6.67 -3.84 6.65
N GLY A 64 6.87 -2.61 7.12
CA GLY A 64 6.10 -2.01 8.20
C GLY A 64 5.57 -0.65 7.79
N SER A 65 4.49 -0.21 8.44
CA SER A 65 3.93 1.13 8.23
C SER A 65 3.42 1.72 9.53
N TRP A 66 3.56 3.03 9.64
CA TRP A 66 3.06 3.83 10.76
C TRP A 66 1.63 4.34 10.51
N VAL A 67 1.13 4.24 9.28
CA VAL A 67 -0.18 4.77 8.88
C VAL A 67 -1.31 4.06 9.63
N GLY A 68 -2.13 4.85 10.34
CA GLY A 68 -3.22 4.37 11.18
C GLY A 68 -2.82 3.92 12.59
N ALA A 69 -1.53 3.95 12.94
CA ALA A 69 -1.03 3.53 14.24
C ALA A 69 -0.20 4.61 14.95
N ASP A 70 0.49 5.49 14.23
CA ASP A 70 1.25 6.58 14.81
C ASP A 70 0.32 7.66 15.37
N LYS A 71 0.42 7.86 16.69
CA LYS A 71 -0.43 8.79 17.45
C LYS A 71 0.29 10.06 17.84
N ASP A 72 1.60 10.14 17.62
CA ASP A 72 2.38 11.26 18.12
C ASP A 72 1.87 12.58 17.52
N GLY A 73 1.41 13.48 18.38
CA GLY A 73 0.79 14.75 17.98
C GLY A 73 -0.51 14.64 17.17
N ASN A 74 -1.10 13.45 16.95
CA ASN A 74 -2.28 13.26 16.10
C ASN A 74 -3.50 12.73 16.88
N PRO A 75 -4.40 13.60 17.37
CA PRO A 75 -5.54 13.18 18.17
C PRO A 75 -6.58 12.35 17.39
N TYR A 76 -6.51 12.34 16.05
CA TYR A 76 -7.43 11.58 15.21
C TYR A 76 -7.05 10.10 15.11
N VAL A 77 -5.84 9.70 15.51
CA VAL A 77 -5.41 8.30 15.53
C VAL A 77 -5.81 7.66 16.87
N THR A 78 -7.07 7.26 16.94
CA THR A 78 -7.64 6.59 18.11
C THR A 78 -7.36 5.08 18.11
N THR A 79 -7.55 4.41 19.24
CA THR A 79 -7.50 2.93 19.32
C THR A 79 -8.48 2.26 18.35
N LYS A 80 -9.66 2.86 18.15
CA LYS A 80 -10.65 2.41 17.16
C LYS A 80 -10.10 2.49 15.74
N VAL A 81 -9.47 3.61 15.38
CA VAL A 81 -8.82 3.79 14.07
C VAL A 81 -7.73 2.74 13.85
N THR A 82 -6.85 2.51 14.83
CA THR A 82 -5.79 1.49 14.71
C THR A 82 -6.36 0.08 14.56
N LYS A 83 -7.43 -0.25 15.28
CA LYS A 83 -8.10 -1.56 15.15
C LYS A 83 -8.69 -1.76 13.75
N GLU A 84 -9.34 -0.75 13.20
CA GLU A 84 -9.87 -0.79 11.83
C GLU A 84 -8.74 -0.85 10.80
N ALA A 85 -7.65 -0.11 11.00
CA ALA A 85 -6.48 -0.17 10.12
C ALA A 85 -5.89 -1.58 10.05
N LEU A 86 -5.68 -2.24 11.19
CA LEU A 86 -5.20 -3.62 11.26
C LEU A 86 -6.13 -4.60 10.52
N LYS A 87 -7.46 -4.42 10.66
CA LYS A 87 -8.44 -5.24 9.94
C LYS A 87 -8.35 -5.03 8.43
N ILE A 88 -8.18 -3.79 7.98
CA ILE A 88 -8.01 -3.46 6.57
C ILE A 88 -6.72 -4.09 6.01
N TYR A 89 -5.59 -3.98 6.72
CA TYR A 89 -4.33 -4.61 6.33
C TYR A 89 -4.43 -6.15 6.26
N SER A 90 -5.04 -6.77 7.27
CA SER A 90 -5.25 -8.23 7.31
C SER A 90 -6.11 -8.71 6.15
N ASN A 91 -7.20 -8.01 5.84
CA ASN A 91 -8.05 -8.35 4.70
C ASN A 91 -7.30 -8.20 3.36
N GLN A 92 -6.50 -7.15 3.21
CA GLN A 92 -5.74 -6.92 1.99
C GLN A 92 -4.72 -8.04 1.76
N ILE A 93 -3.94 -8.40 2.78
CA ILE A 93 -2.91 -9.43 2.60
C ILE A 93 -3.55 -10.79 2.29
N ILE A 94 -4.68 -11.15 2.93
CA ILE A 94 -5.45 -12.34 2.61
C ILE A 94 -5.93 -12.32 1.15
N SER A 95 -6.42 -11.17 0.66
CA SER A 95 -6.85 -10.99 -0.73
C SER A 95 -5.72 -11.20 -1.73
N ILE A 96 -4.52 -10.68 -1.43
CA ILE A 96 -3.31 -10.87 -2.24
C ILE A 96 -2.95 -12.35 -2.32
N TYR A 97 -2.89 -13.05 -1.18
CA TYR A 97 -2.59 -14.48 -1.14
C TYR A 97 -3.64 -15.34 -1.86
N LYS A 98 -4.93 -15.05 -1.69
CA LYS A 98 -5.99 -15.77 -2.40
C LYS A 98 -5.83 -15.66 -3.91
N LYS A 99 -5.58 -14.46 -4.42
CA LYS A 99 -5.37 -14.22 -5.86
C LYS A 99 -4.09 -14.85 -6.43
N LYS A 100 -3.10 -15.21 -5.61
CA LYS A 100 -1.87 -15.88 -6.05
C LYS A 100 -2.04 -17.40 -6.23
N ASN A 101 -3.03 -17.98 -5.57
CA ASN A 101 -3.31 -19.43 -5.58
C ASN A 101 -4.42 -19.85 -6.55
N TYR A 102 -4.94 -18.91 -7.34
CA TYR A 102 -5.79 -19.14 -8.52
C TYR A 102 -5.07 -18.61 -9.75
#